data_AF-A0A7W0QWP7-F1
#
_entry.id   AF-A0A7W0QWP7-F1
#
_cell.length_a   1.000
_cell.length_b   1.000
_cell.length_c   1.000
_cell.angle_alpha   90.00
_cell.angle_beta   90.00
_cell.angle_gamma   90.00
#
_symmetry.space_group_name_H-M   'P 1'
#
loop_
_entity.id
_entity.type
_entity.pdbx_description
1 polymer ?
#
loop_
_entity_poly.entity_id
_entity_poly.type
_entity_poly.pdbx_seq_one_letter_code
_entity_poly.pdbx_strand_id
1 'polypeptide(L)'
;MIAEIERSGDLVVNIAKGSRRIFGTELPSRLRGLIDQMGEEATRLFRLSIDSYIDGDAGVAAALDDLDDRLDAIHREYIQEIFLVHNGGELNVQAAVQLALIGRYYERIGDHAVNIGERVRYMVTGWLPEHTGAARNAARHDPSFPDA
;
A
#
# COMPACT_ATOMS: atom_id res chain seq x y z
N MET A 1 -6.95 12.36 10.58
CA MET A 1 -5.92 11.42 11.08
C MET A 1 -6.57 10.25 11.82
N ILE A 2 -7.39 10.47 12.85
CA ILE A 2 -8.10 9.38 13.59
C ILE A 2 -8.83 8.41 12.64
N ALA A 3 -9.56 8.93 11.65
CA ALA A 3 -10.26 8.10 10.67
C ALA A 3 -9.33 7.25 9.77
N GLU A 4 -8.09 7.68 9.48
CA GLU A 4 -7.16 6.84 8.70
C GLU A 4 -6.64 5.67 9.53
N ILE A 5 -6.38 5.93 10.82
CA ILE A 5 -5.89 4.92 11.75
C ILE A 5 -6.94 3.84 11.98
N GLU A 6 -8.18 4.25 12.23
CA GLU A 6 -9.31 3.31 12.40
C GLU A 6 -9.56 2.49 11.14
N ARG A 7 -9.63 3.14 9.97
CA ARG A 7 -9.77 2.42 8.69
C ARG A 7 -8.60 1.48 8.39
N SER A 8 -7.37 1.85 8.74
CA SER A 8 -6.20 0.98 8.59
C SER A 8 -6.31 -0.25 9.51
N GLY A 9 -6.80 -0.07 10.74
CA GLY A 9 -7.11 -1.17 11.65
C GLY A 9 -8.14 -2.14 11.06
N ASP A 10 -9.20 -1.63 10.44
CA ASP A 10 -10.20 -2.46 9.75
C ASP A 10 -9.61 -3.22 8.55
N LEU A 11 -8.69 -2.61 7.80
CA LEU A 11 -7.96 -3.26 6.72
C LEU A 11 -7.10 -4.43 7.24
N VAL A 12 -6.40 -4.25 8.35
CA VAL A 12 -5.64 -5.32 9.02
C VAL A 12 -6.56 -6.47 9.45
N VAL A 13 -7.74 -6.17 10.01
CA VAL A 13 -8.74 -7.18 10.32
C VAL A 13 -9.21 -7.92 9.07
N ASN A 14 -9.38 -7.22 7.95
CA ASN A 14 -9.76 -7.82 6.67
C ASN A 14 -8.66 -8.70 6.07
N ILE A 15 -7.38 -8.34 6.23
CA ILE A 15 -6.23 -9.18 5.89
C ILE A 15 -6.32 -10.48 6.69
N ALA A 16 -6.44 -10.41 8.01
CA ALA A 16 -6.54 -11.60 8.87
C ALA A 16 -7.73 -12.51 8.49
N LYS A 17 -8.90 -11.91 8.20
CA LYS A 17 -10.07 -12.64 7.69
C LYS A 17 -9.79 -13.28 6.33
N GLY A 18 -9.12 -12.58 5.41
CA GLY A 18 -8.70 -13.08 4.11
C GLY A 18 -7.76 -14.27 4.23
N SER A 19 -6.72 -14.16 5.04
CA SER A 19 -5.77 -15.24 5.33
C SER A 19 -6.48 -16.49 5.86
N ARG A 20 -7.48 -16.32 6.73
CA ARG A 20 -8.28 -17.44 7.24
C ARG A 20 -9.12 -18.12 6.14
N ARG A 21 -9.64 -17.37 5.15
CA ARG A 21 -10.44 -17.96 4.06
C ARG A 21 -9.62 -18.82 3.11
N ILE A 22 -8.33 -18.56 2.98
CA ILE A 22 -7.40 -19.36 2.17
C ILE A 22 -6.58 -20.34 3.00
N PHE A 23 -6.90 -20.51 4.29
CA PHE A 23 -6.20 -21.43 5.17
C PHE A 23 -6.22 -22.85 4.60
N GLY A 24 -5.05 -23.49 4.59
CA GLY A 24 -4.85 -24.82 3.98
C GLY A 24 -4.51 -24.78 2.48
N THR A 25 -4.52 -23.60 1.85
CA THR A 25 -3.96 -23.43 0.49
C THR A 25 -2.44 -23.35 0.59
N GLU A 26 -1.73 -24.23 -0.11
CA GLU A 26 -0.29 -24.12 -0.25
C GLU A 26 0.05 -22.97 -1.19
N LEU A 27 0.79 -21.99 -0.70
CA LEU A 27 1.29 -20.88 -1.51
C LEU A 27 2.72 -21.18 -1.99
N PRO A 28 3.11 -20.82 -3.21
CA PRO A 28 4.52 -20.87 -3.61
C PRO A 28 5.40 -19.95 -2.75
N SER A 29 6.69 -20.27 -2.65
CA SER A 29 7.65 -19.51 -1.83
C SER A 29 7.75 -18.04 -2.24
N ARG A 30 7.74 -17.76 -3.55
CA ARG A 30 7.79 -16.42 -4.11
C ARG A 30 6.56 -15.59 -3.69
N LEU A 31 5.37 -16.15 -3.77
CA LEU A 31 4.14 -15.48 -3.37
C LEU A 31 4.11 -15.19 -1.86
N ARG A 32 4.58 -16.11 -1.02
CA ARG A 32 4.76 -15.85 0.43
C ARG A 32 5.73 -14.69 0.68
N GLY A 33 6.88 -14.69 0.01
CA GLY A 33 7.87 -13.62 0.13
C GLY A 33 7.34 -12.25 -0.31
N LEU A 34 6.45 -12.18 -1.29
CA LEU A 34 5.80 -10.93 -1.70
C LEU A 34 4.78 -10.44 -0.67
N ILE A 35 4.03 -11.36 -0.04
CA ILE A 35 3.13 -11.00 1.08
C ILE A 35 3.93 -10.42 2.25
N ASP A 36 5.04 -11.07 2.63
CA ASP A 36 5.90 -10.60 3.72
C ASP A 36 6.44 -9.20 3.41
N GLN A 37 6.95 -8.98 2.20
CA GLN A 37 7.45 -7.67 1.74
C GLN A 37 6.38 -6.58 1.76
N MET A 38 5.16 -6.86 1.28
CA MET A 38 4.05 -5.89 1.38
C MET A 38 3.72 -5.56 2.83
N GLY A 39 3.70 -6.57 3.71
CA GLY A 39 3.42 -6.38 5.13
C GLY A 39 4.48 -5.53 5.83
N GLU A 40 5.75 -5.76 5.54
CA GLU A 40 6.87 -4.98 6.05
C GLU A 40 6.80 -3.53 5.57
N GLU A 41 6.60 -3.31 4.27
CA GLU A 41 6.59 -1.96 3.69
C GLU A 41 5.37 -1.15 4.14
N ALA A 42 4.17 -1.74 4.14
CA ALA A 42 2.97 -1.08 4.65
C ALA A 42 3.12 -0.71 6.15
N THR A 43 3.73 -1.60 6.95
CA THR A 43 4.03 -1.32 8.36
C THR A 43 5.04 -0.17 8.51
N ARG A 44 6.07 -0.15 7.67
CA ARG A 44 7.10 0.90 7.64
C ARG A 44 6.48 2.26 7.32
N LEU A 45 5.70 2.37 6.25
CA LEU A 45 5.02 3.60 5.85
C LEU A 45 4.10 4.11 6.95
N PHE A 46 3.30 3.21 7.52
CA PHE A 46 2.38 3.59 8.58
C PHE A 46 3.12 4.12 9.81
N ARG A 47 4.23 3.48 10.24
CA ARG A 47 5.08 3.98 11.34
C ARG A 47 5.66 5.36 11.04
N LEU A 48 6.25 5.55 9.86
CA LEU A 48 6.79 6.85 9.45
C LEU A 48 5.72 7.94 9.46
N SER A 49 4.48 7.62 9.05
CA SER A 49 3.36 8.57 9.12
C SER A 49 3.03 9.00 10.56
N ILE A 50 3.09 8.08 11.52
CA ILE A 50 2.84 8.36 12.93
C ILE A 50 4.02 9.10 13.57
N ASP A 51 5.25 8.68 13.28
CA ASP A 51 6.47 9.32 13.79
C ASP A 51 6.55 10.77 13.29
N SER A 52 6.27 11.04 12.01
CA SER A 52 6.22 12.40 11.47
C SER A 52 5.19 13.28 12.18
N TYR A 53 4.06 12.71 12.60
CA TYR A 53 3.06 13.42 13.38
C TYR A 53 3.55 13.73 14.81
N ILE A 54 4.14 12.75 15.48
CA ILE A 54 4.65 12.90 16.86
C ILE A 54 5.76 13.96 16.92
N ASP A 55 6.68 13.91 15.97
CA ASP A 55 7.85 14.79 15.94
C ASP A 55 7.59 16.13 15.23
N GLY A 56 6.44 16.28 14.56
CA GLY A 56 6.14 17.45 13.73
C GLY A 56 7.06 17.58 12.53
N ASP A 57 7.54 16.46 11.99
CA ASP A 57 8.51 16.44 10.89
C ASP A 57 7.81 16.53 9.52
N ALA A 58 7.73 17.75 9.01
CA ALA A 58 7.17 18.00 7.67
C ALA A 58 8.00 17.39 6.52
N GLY A 59 9.30 17.11 6.75
CA GLY A 59 10.17 16.50 5.74
C GLY A 59 9.86 15.03 5.55
N VAL A 60 9.79 14.26 6.64
CA VAL A 60 9.33 12.85 6.60
C VAL A 60 7.91 12.78 6.05
N ALA A 61 7.03 13.68 6.48
CA ALA A 61 5.66 13.74 6.01
C ALA A 61 5.55 13.99 4.49
N ALA A 62 6.43 14.81 3.92
CA ALA A 62 6.48 15.08 2.49
C ALA A 62 7.01 13.89 1.67
N ALA A 63 7.93 13.11 2.23
CA ALA A 63 8.56 11.98 1.55
C ALA A 63 7.66 10.73 1.50
N LEU A 64 6.55 10.68 2.23
CA LEU A 64 5.70 9.48 2.31
C LEU A 64 5.12 9.06 0.96
N ASP A 65 4.78 10.01 0.09
CA ASP A 65 4.26 9.73 -1.26
C ASP A 65 5.31 8.97 -2.10
N ASP A 66 6.55 9.49 -2.16
CA ASP A 66 7.66 8.86 -2.86
C ASP A 66 8.05 7.50 -2.23
N LEU A 67 7.91 7.36 -0.91
CA LEU A 67 8.21 6.11 -0.22
C LEU A 67 7.15 5.02 -0.52
N ASP A 68 5.91 5.39 -0.80
CA ASP A 68 4.81 4.47 -1.10
C ASP A 68 4.96 3.81 -2.49
N ASP A 69 5.70 4.44 -3.42
CA ASP A 69 6.01 3.85 -4.73
C ASP A 69 6.65 2.45 -4.62
N ARG A 70 7.38 2.18 -3.53
CA ARG A 70 7.92 0.85 -3.25
C ARG A 70 6.82 -0.17 -2.95
N LEU A 71 5.82 0.18 -2.15
CA LEU A 71 4.69 -0.70 -1.86
C LEU A 71 3.88 -0.96 -3.14
N ASP A 72 3.67 0.08 -3.96
CA ASP A 72 3.03 -0.02 -5.28
C ASP A 72 3.79 -0.97 -6.23
N ALA A 73 5.12 -0.92 -6.24
CA ALA A 73 5.94 -1.83 -7.03
C ALA A 73 5.79 -3.29 -6.57
N ILE A 74 5.88 -3.55 -5.25
CA ILE A 74 5.71 -4.91 -4.70
C ILE A 74 4.29 -5.42 -4.98
N HIS A 75 3.28 -4.57 -4.84
CA HIS A 75 1.89 -4.94 -5.11
C HIS A 75 1.69 -5.33 -6.59
N ARG A 76 2.27 -4.60 -7.55
CA ARG A 76 2.24 -4.97 -8.98
C ARG A 76 2.88 -6.33 -9.23
N GLU A 77 4.05 -6.59 -8.65
CA GLU A 77 4.73 -7.89 -8.75
C GLU A 77 3.89 -9.01 -8.12
N TYR A 78 3.29 -8.76 -6.96
CA TYR A 78 2.39 -9.67 -6.27
C TYR A 78 1.18 -10.07 -7.11
N ILE A 79 0.51 -9.10 -7.76
CA ILE A 79 -0.62 -9.39 -8.65
C ILE A 79 -0.18 -10.21 -9.87
N GLN A 80 0.96 -9.90 -10.47
CA GLN A 80 1.52 -10.69 -11.57
C GLN A 80 1.82 -12.13 -11.15
N GLU A 81 2.40 -12.32 -9.96
CA GLU A 81 2.69 -13.64 -9.41
C GLU A 81 1.41 -14.45 -9.17
N ILE A 82 0.34 -13.84 -8.64
CA ILE A 82 -0.97 -14.51 -8.50
C ILE A 82 -1.45 -15.07 -9.84
N PHE A 83 -1.37 -14.28 -10.92
CA PHE A 83 -1.79 -14.73 -12.25
C PHE A 83 -0.91 -15.87 -12.76
N LEU A 84 0.40 -15.78 -12.60
CA LEU A 84 1.33 -16.84 -13.02
C LEU A 84 1.02 -18.17 -12.32
N VAL A 85 0.88 -18.15 -10.99
CA VAL A 85 0.59 -19.34 -10.20
C VAL A 85 -0.81 -19.91 -10.52
N HIS A 86 -1.81 -19.05 -10.70
CA HIS A 86 -3.15 -19.48 -11.10
C HIS A 86 -3.15 -20.15 -12.48
N ASN A 87 -2.49 -19.54 -13.46
CA ASN A 87 -2.40 -20.08 -14.83
C ASN A 87 -1.60 -21.39 -14.88
N GLY A 88 -0.64 -21.60 -13.96
CA GLY A 88 0.07 -22.86 -13.77
C GLY A 88 -0.76 -23.98 -13.14
N GLY A 89 -1.97 -23.68 -12.65
CA GLY A 89 -2.87 -24.66 -12.02
C GLY A 89 -2.59 -24.90 -10.53
N GLU A 90 -1.66 -24.17 -9.93
CA GLU A 90 -1.25 -24.31 -8.53
C GLU A 90 -2.13 -23.52 -7.55
N LEU A 91 -2.93 -22.58 -8.07
CA LEU A 91 -3.81 -21.74 -7.27
C LEU A 91 -5.22 -21.70 -7.88
N ASN A 92 -6.24 -22.04 -7.09
CA ASN A 92 -7.62 -21.93 -7.57
C ASN A 92 -8.10 -20.47 -7.63
N VAL A 93 -9.14 -20.21 -8.41
CA VAL A 93 -9.67 -18.85 -8.63
C VAL A 93 -10.14 -18.18 -7.33
N GLN A 94 -10.72 -18.93 -6.40
CA GLN A 94 -11.20 -18.39 -5.13
C GLN A 94 -10.05 -17.89 -4.26
N ALA A 95 -8.96 -18.66 -4.17
CA ALA A 95 -7.76 -18.29 -3.46
C ALA A 95 -7.07 -17.09 -4.12
N ALA A 96 -6.95 -17.08 -5.46
CA ALA A 96 -6.41 -15.96 -6.22
C ALA A 96 -7.16 -14.64 -5.96
N VAL A 97 -8.49 -14.67 -5.95
CA VAL A 97 -9.30 -13.48 -5.63
C VAL A 97 -9.10 -13.01 -4.19
N GLN A 98 -9.03 -13.93 -3.22
CA GLN A 98 -8.76 -13.54 -1.81
C GLN A 98 -7.37 -12.93 -1.66
N LEU A 99 -6.36 -13.48 -2.34
CA LEU A 99 -5.00 -12.95 -2.35
C LEU A 99 -4.95 -11.56 -2.98
N ALA A 100 -5.63 -11.32 -4.09
CA ALA A 100 -5.73 -9.99 -4.71
C ALA A 100 -6.38 -8.97 -3.77
N LEU A 101 -7.42 -9.36 -3.03
CA LEU A 101 -8.04 -8.51 -2.01
C LEU A 101 -7.07 -8.17 -0.87
N ILE A 102 -6.28 -9.15 -0.41
CA ILE A 102 -5.24 -8.92 0.61
C ILE A 102 -4.21 -7.90 0.12
N GLY A 103 -3.71 -8.04 -1.11
CA GLY A 103 -2.78 -7.07 -1.71
C GLY A 103 -3.34 -5.65 -1.72
N ARG A 104 -4.60 -5.49 -2.15
CA ARG A 104 -5.31 -4.21 -2.13
C ARG A 104 -5.47 -3.62 -0.73
N TYR A 105 -5.60 -4.45 0.31
CA TYR A 105 -5.67 -3.93 1.68
C TYR A 105 -4.33 -3.39 2.17
N TYR A 106 -3.20 -3.96 1.74
CA TYR A 106 -1.89 -3.39 2.01
C TYR A 106 -1.69 -2.04 1.31
N GLU A 107 -1.99 -1.95 0.02
CA GLU A 107 -1.90 -0.69 -0.74
C GLU A 107 -2.74 0.42 -0.10
N ARG A 108 -3.99 0.12 0.31
CA ARG A 108 -4.82 1.10 1.04
C ARG A 108 -4.25 1.53 2.39
N ILE A 109 -3.43 0.71 3.06
CA ILE A 109 -2.73 1.11 4.28
C ILE A 109 -1.61 2.11 3.93
N GLY A 110 -0.91 1.90 2.81
CA GLY A 110 0.03 2.87 2.22
C GLY A 110 -0.64 4.21 1.92
N ASP A 111 -1.74 4.20 1.17
CA ASP A 111 -2.58 5.38 0.91
C ASP A 111 -2.95 6.12 2.22
N HIS A 112 -3.33 5.38 3.26
CA HIS A 112 -3.70 5.95 4.55
C HIS A 112 -2.50 6.61 5.25
N ALA A 113 -1.31 6.03 5.13
CA ALA A 113 -0.06 6.63 5.62
C ALA A 113 0.27 7.94 4.88
N VAL A 114 0.16 7.96 3.54
CA VAL A 114 0.36 9.18 2.73
C VAL A 114 -0.64 10.28 3.12
N ASN A 115 -1.92 9.93 3.25
CA ASN A 115 -2.96 10.86 3.69
C ASN A 115 -2.72 11.42 5.11
N ILE A 116 -2.10 10.64 6.00
CA ILE A 116 -1.66 11.14 7.31
C ILE A 116 -0.51 12.14 7.11
N GLY A 117 0.50 11.79 6.31
CA GLY A 117 1.62 12.67 5.95
C GLY A 117 1.19 14.02 5.39
N GLU A 118 0.30 14.03 4.39
CA GLU A 118 -0.25 15.27 3.81
C GLU A 118 -0.87 16.18 4.90
N ARG A 119 -1.58 15.58 5.87
CA ARG A 119 -2.18 16.33 6.99
C ARG A 119 -1.14 16.84 7.98
N VAL A 120 -0.10 16.05 8.28
CA VAL A 120 1.04 16.48 9.11
C VAL A 120 1.72 17.69 8.48
N ARG A 121 2.04 17.59 7.19
CA ARG A 121 2.66 18.68 6.43
C ARG A 121 1.81 19.96 6.47
N TYR A 122 0.49 19.84 6.29
CA TYR A 122 -0.42 20.98 6.45
C TYR A 122 -0.38 21.56 7.88
N MET A 123 -0.43 20.73 8.92
CA MET A 123 -0.41 21.21 10.31
C MET A 123 0.88 21.95 10.66
N VAL A 124 2.03 21.49 10.16
CA VAL A 124 3.35 22.07 10.47
C VAL A 124 3.62 23.33 9.63
N THR A 125 3.25 23.32 8.35
CA THR A 125 3.71 24.33 7.38
C THR A 125 2.60 25.23 6.84
N GLY A 126 1.33 24.88 7.03
CA GLY A 126 0.19 25.50 6.35
C GLY A 126 0.05 25.13 4.87
N TRP A 127 0.91 24.25 4.34
CA TRP A 127 0.84 23.78 2.95
C TRP A 127 -0.43 22.97 2.70
N LEU A 128 -1.24 23.39 1.74
CA LEU A 128 -2.40 22.64 1.27
C LEU A 128 -1.99 21.69 0.14
N PRO A 129 -2.31 20.39 0.22
CA PRO A 129 -2.15 19.50 -0.91
C PRO A 129 -3.00 20.00 -2.09
N GLU A 130 -2.40 20.01 -3.28
CA GLU A 130 -3.15 20.31 -4.51
C GLU A 130 -4.16 19.18 -4.73
N HIS A 131 -5.45 19.45 -4.47
CA HIS A 131 -6.52 18.47 -4.68
C HIS A 131 -6.74 18.20 -6.17
N THR A 132 -5.90 17.38 -6.78
CA THR A 132 -6.11 16.88 -8.13
C THR A 132 -5.58 15.45 -8.24
N GLY A 133 -6.36 14.48 -7.74
CA GLY A 133 -6.17 13.07 -8.13
C GLY A 133 -6.15 12.87 -9.65
N ALA A 134 -6.73 13.81 -10.40
CA ALA A 134 -6.61 13.92 -11.85
C ALA A 134 -5.22 14.39 -12.35
N ALA A 135 -4.53 15.29 -11.64
CA ALA A 135 -3.21 15.78 -12.06
C ALA A 135 -2.09 14.78 -11.74
N ARG A 136 -2.17 14.06 -10.61
CA ARG A 136 -1.21 12.98 -10.30
C ARG A 136 -1.25 11.85 -11.32
N ASN A 137 -2.45 11.45 -11.76
CA ASN A 137 -2.62 10.45 -12.82
C ASN A 137 -2.14 10.96 -14.19
N ALA A 138 -2.36 12.25 -14.49
CA ALA A 138 -1.90 12.88 -15.72
C ALA A 138 -0.36 12.99 -15.76
N ALA A 139 0.28 13.35 -14.65
CA ALA A 139 1.74 13.45 -14.55
C ALA A 139 2.43 12.08 -14.65
N ARG A 140 1.86 11.03 -14.03
CA ARG A 140 2.38 9.63 -14.15
C ARG A 140 2.27 9.06 -15.57
N HIS A 141 1.48 9.66 -16.47
CA HIS A 141 1.27 9.22 -17.85
C HIS A 141 1.69 10.28 -18.89
N ASP A 142 2.45 11.30 -18.48
CA ASP A 142 2.95 12.32 -19.39
C ASP A 142 4.22 11.80 -20.11
N PRO A 143 4.19 11.56 -21.43
CA PRO A 143 5.33 11.08 -22.19
C PRO A 143 6.48 12.10 -22.33
N SER A 144 6.32 13.33 -21.81
CA SER A 144 7.37 14.36 -21.86
C SER A 144 8.40 14.28 -20.73
N PHE A 145 8.20 13.42 -19.72
CA PHE A 145 9.19 13.10 -18.69
C PHE A 145 9.35 11.57 -18.53
N PRO A 146 10.21 10.92 -19.31
CA PRO A 146 10.50 9.50 -19.12
C PRO A 146 11.31 9.32 -17.83
N ASP A 147 10.91 8.34 -17.02
CA ASP A 147 11.54 7.94 -15.76
C ASP A 147 13.09 7.97 -15.85
N ALA A 148 13.72 8.69 -14.93
CA ALA A 148 15.17 8.79 -14.78
C ALA A 148 15.76 7.61 -13.99
#